data_AF-A0A928W0T9-F1
#
_entry.id   AF-A0A928W0T9-F1
#
_cell.length_a   1.000
_cell.length_b   1.000
_cell.length_c   1.000
_cell.angle_alpha   90.00
_cell.angle_beta   90.00
_cell.angle_gamma   90.00
#
_symmetry.space_group_name_H-M   'P 1'
#
loop_
_entity.id
_entity.type
_entity.pdbx_description
1 polymer ?
#
loop_
_entity_poly.entity_id
_entity_poly.type
_entity_poly.pdbx_seq_one_letter_code
_entity_poly.pdbx_strand_id
1 'polypeptide(L)' 'MTSTQLAIETRFDKALVVAFGDELAGTDPILVPTSNPRFGDYQSNVAMSLTKRLKQAPRAIAQQII' A
#
# COMPACT_ATOMS: atom_id res chain seq x y z
N MET A 1 -17.22 4.18 -3.09
CA MET A 1 -15.80 4.53 -3.21
C MET A 1 -15.74 6.02 -3.53
N THR A 2 -15.09 6.83 -2.69
CA THR A 2 -14.92 8.27 -2.95
C THR A 2 -13.78 8.49 -3.96
N SER A 3 -13.87 9.53 -4.79
CA SER A 3 -12.88 9.81 -5.84
C SER A 3 -11.43 9.91 -5.32
N THR A 4 -11.25 10.32 -4.07
CA THR A 4 -9.95 10.41 -3.41
C THR A 4 -9.32 9.04 -3.13
N GLN A 5 -10.12 8.04 -2.73
CA GLN A 5 -9.62 6.67 -2.46
C GLN A 5 -9.05 6.05 -3.73
N LEU A 6 -9.80 6.12 -4.83
CA LEU A 6 -9.37 5.64 -6.16
C LEU A 6 -8.06 6.30 -6.61
N ALA A 7 -7.91 7.61 -6.36
CA ALA A 7 -6.67 8.32 -6.69
C ALA A 7 -5.47 7.83 -5.86
N ILE A 8 -5.68 7.52 -4.57
CA ILE A 8 -4.64 6.98 -3.69
C ILE A 8 -4.30 5.54 -4.11
N GLU A 9 -5.30 4.69 -4.37
CA GLU A 9 -5.11 3.32 -4.84
C GLU A 9 -4.28 3.27 -6.12
N THR A 10 -4.63 4.09 -7.11
CA THR A 10 -3.90 4.15 -8.39
C THR A 10 -2.44 4.60 -8.21
N ARG A 11 -2.18 5.51 -7.27
CA ARG A 11 -0.81 5.95 -6.95
C ARG A 11 -0.04 4.85 -6.23
N PHE A 12 -0.67 4.15 -5.30
CA PHE A 12 -0.07 3.03 -4.58
C PHE A 12 0.28 1.88 -5.51
N ASP A 13 -0.60 1.52 -6.45
CA ASP A 13 -0.34 0.49 -7.46
C ASP A 13 0.92 0.82 -8.27
N LYS A 14 1.03 2.05 -8.79
CA LYS A 14 2.24 2.49 -9.49
C LYS A 14 3.49 2.46 -8.60
N ALA A 15 3.38 2.91 -7.35
CA ALA A 15 4.51 2.90 -6.42
C ALA A 15 4.98 1.48 -6.11
N LEU A 16 4.05 0.52 -5.97
CA LEU A 16 4.35 -0.89 -5.78
C LEU A 16 5.10 -1.48 -6.99
N VAL A 17 4.65 -1.17 -8.21
CA VAL A 17 5.32 -1.61 -9.44
C VAL A 17 6.74 -1.02 -9.55
N VAL A 18 6.92 0.25 -9.19
CA VAL A 18 8.24 0.90 -9.21
C VAL A 18 9.17 0.32 -8.14
N ALA A 19 8.66 0.07 -6.93
CA ALA A 19 9.45 -0.39 -5.81
C ALA A 19 9.86 -1.87 -5.92
N PHE A 20 8.96 -2.73 -6.40
CA PHE A 20 9.15 -4.17 -6.39
C PHE A 20 9.01 -4.86 -7.74
N GLY A 21 8.68 -4.11 -8.79
CA GLY A 21 8.49 -4.62 -10.14
C GLY A 21 7.05 -5.02 -10.47
N ASP A 22 6.84 -5.36 -11.74
CA ASP A 22 5.54 -5.70 -12.31
C ASP A 22 4.89 -6.95 -11.68
N GLU A 23 5.66 -7.78 -10.97
CA GLU A 23 5.14 -8.92 -10.19
C GLU A 23 4.14 -8.52 -9.10
N LEU A 24 4.14 -7.25 -8.71
CA LEU A 24 3.25 -6.69 -7.71
C LEU A 24 2.18 -5.76 -8.31
N ALA A 25 2.17 -5.59 -9.64
CA ALA A 25 1.11 -4.89 -10.36
C ALA A 25 -0.25 -5.52 -10.07
N GLY A 26 -1.26 -4.70 -9.75
CA GLY A 26 -2.60 -5.18 -9.41
C GLY A 26 -2.73 -5.78 -8.01
N THR A 27 -1.72 -5.64 -7.15
CA THR A 27 -1.87 -5.98 -5.73
C THR A 27 -2.78 -4.96 -5.06
N ASP A 28 -3.84 -5.44 -4.42
CA ASP A 28 -4.75 -4.58 -3.67
C ASP A 28 -3.97 -3.86 -2.54
N PRO A 29 -3.92 -2.52 -2.53
CA PRO A 29 -3.22 -1.78 -1.50
C PRO A 29 -3.91 -1.84 -0.12
N ILE A 30 -5.09 -2.47 -0.02
CA ILE A 30 -5.93 -2.61 1.17
C ILE A 30 -6.08 -1.23 1.82
N LEU A 31 -6.61 -0.28 1.05
CA LEU A 31 -6.81 1.10 1.50
C LEU A 31 -8.08 1.17 2.35
N VAL A 32 -7.91 1.38 3.65
CA VAL A 32 -9.02 1.51 4.60
C VAL A 32 -9.02 2.92 5.21
N PRO A 33 -10.21 3.51 5.45
CA PRO A 33 -10.30 4.74 6.23
C PRO A 33 -9.83 4.45 7.65
N THR A 34 -9.00 5.33 8.19
CA THR A 34 -8.43 5.15 9.51
C THR A 34 -9.46 5.48 10.58
N SER A 35 -9.72 4.56 11.52
CA SER A 35 -10.64 4.81 12.64
C SER A 35 -10.05 5.70 13.73
N ASN A 36 -8.72 5.82 13.80
CA ASN A 36 -8.00 6.65 14.77
C ASN A 36 -7.22 7.77 14.05
N PRO A 37 -7.62 9.06 14.21
CA PRO A 37 -7.04 10.18 13.48
C PRO A 37 -5.54 10.40 13.73
N ARG A 38 -4.96 9.77 14.76
CA ARG A 38 -3.50 9.79 14.99
C ARG A 38 -2.70 9.08 13.90
N PHE A 39 -3.32 8.21 13.10
CA PHE A 39 -2.67 7.48 12.00
C PHE A 39 -3.00 8.06 10.61
N GLY A 40 -3.55 9.28 10.56
CA GLY A 40 -3.93 9.95 9.32
C GLY A 40 -5.35 9.61 8.86
N ASP A 41 -5.72 10.06 7.66
CA ASP A 41 -7.08 9.90 7.12
C ASP A 41 -7.33 8.49 6.53
N TYR A 42 -6.29 7.91 5.93
CA TYR A 42 -6.32 6.59 5.30
C TYR A 42 -5.09 5.77 5.68
N GLN A 43 -5.27 4.46 5.77
CA GLN A 43 -4.22 3.51 6.04
C GLN A 43 -4.20 2.44 4.93
N SER A 44 -3.01 2.09 4.47
CA SER A 44 -2.78 0.96 3.56
C SER A 44 -2.14 -0.18 4.33
N ASN A 45 -2.76 -1.37 4.27
CA ASN A 45 -2.23 -2.58 4.92
C ASN A 45 -1.48 -3.51 3.97
N VAL A 46 -1.19 -3.05 2.75
CA VAL A 46 -0.52 -3.85 1.71
C VAL A 46 0.81 -4.43 2.17
N ALA A 47 1.59 -3.65 2.93
CA ALA A 47 2.92 -4.04 3.38
C ALA A 47 2.87 -5.32 4.23
N MET A 48 1.81 -5.52 5.03
CA MET A 48 1.63 -6.74 5.83
C MET A 48 1.38 -7.95 4.95
N SER A 49 0.53 -7.82 3.93
CA SER A 49 0.22 -8.89 2.97
C SER A 49 1.45 -9.30 2.16
N LEU A 50 2.35 -8.35 1.90
CA LEU A 50 3.56 -8.57 1.11
C LEU A 50 4.73 -9.19 1.89
N THR A 51 4.71 -9.16 3.22
CA THR A 51 5.78 -9.75 4.06
C THR A 51 6.08 -11.20 3.71
N LYS A 52 5.05 -12.02 3.45
CA LYS A 52 5.22 -13.43 3.09
C LYS A 52 5.81 -13.61 1.69
N ARG A 53 5.42 -12.76 0.74
CA ARG A 53 5.90 -12.81 -0.66
C ARG A 53 7.34 -12.34 -0.77
N LEU A 54 7.64 -11.19 -0.16
CA LEU A 54 8.96 -10.53 -0.23
C LEU A 54 9.95 -11.02 0.83
N LYS A 55 9.48 -11.78 1.84
CA LYS A 55 10.27 -12.23 3.01
C LYS A 55 11.00 -11.07 3.72
N GLN A 56 10.41 -9.88 3.69
CA GLN A 56 10.92 -8.66 4.29
C GLN A 56 10.02 -8.19 5.44
N ALA A 57 10.58 -7.39 6.34
CA ALA A 57 9.81 -6.75 7.39
C ALA A 57 8.79 -5.77 6.79
N PRO A 58 7.55 -5.69 7.31
CA PRO A 58 6.51 -4.85 6.74
C PRO A 58 6.89 -3.36 6.72
N ARG A 59 7.69 -2.90 7.70
CA ARG A 59 8.26 -1.54 7.68
C ARG A 59 9.22 -1.31 6.52
N ALA A 60 10.09 -2.27 6.20
CA ALA A 60 11.02 -2.14 5.09
C ALA A 60 10.28 -2.07 3.76
N ILE A 61 9.25 -2.90 3.60
CA ILE A 61 8.37 -2.90 2.43
C ILE A 61 7.67 -1.54 2.32
N ALA A 62 7.06 -1.07 3.41
CA ALA A 62 6.42 0.24 3.44
C ALA A 62 7.39 1.35 3.03
N GLN A 63 8.59 1.39 3.60
CA GLN A 63 9.63 2.38 3.29
C GLN A 63 10.08 2.40 1.82
N GLN A 64 9.93 1.29 1.08
CA GLN A 64 10.24 1.27 -0.35
C GLN A 64 9.11 1.81 -1.22
N ILE A 65 7.88 1.85 -0.71
CA ILE A 65 6.69 2.33 -1.43
C ILE A 65 6.51 3.85 -1.27
N ILE A 66 6.92 4.43 -0.14
CA ILE A 66 6.78 5.87 0.19
C ILE A 66 7.85 6.73 -0.46
#